data_AF-A8RUJ9-F1
#
_entry.id   AF-A8RUJ9-F1
#
_cell.length_a   1.000
_cell.length_b   1.000
_cell.length_c   1.000
_cell.angle_alpha   90.00
_cell.angle_beta   90.00
_cell.angle_gamma   90.00
#
_symmetry.space_group_name_H-M   'P 1'
#
loop_
_entity.id
_entity.type
_entity.pdbx_description
1 polymer ?
#
loop_
_entity_poly.entity_id
_entity_poly.type
_entity_poly.pdbx_seq_one_letter_code
_entity_poly.pdbx_strand_id
1 'polypeptide(L)'
;MRDHLQENLTLTRIAREAGLSESYLNAVFKECVKCAPMDYYINMKMEQACYLLCNTDMHIYQVAQYLGYDNQYYFSRAFKKVLGVPPKKYKEMPRIPSAPMQVSC
;
A
#
# COMPACT_ATOMS: atom_id res chain seq x y z
N MET A 1 -3.25 -0.72 -11.25
CA MET A 1 -2.96 -0.41 -9.82
C MET A 1 -1.47 -0.39 -9.52
N ARG A 2 -0.69 -1.43 -9.84
CA ARG A 2 0.76 -1.49 -9.55
C ARG A 2 1.55 -0.32 -10.13
N ASP A 3 1.23 0.11 -11.34
CA ASP A 3 1.95 1.19 -12.03
C ASP A 3 1.59 2.59 -11.50
N HIS A 4 0.63 2.68 -10.57
CA HIS A 4 0.12 3.93 -10.01
C HIS A 4 0.37 4.06 -8.51
N LEU A 5 1.28 3.28 -7.91
CA LEU A 5 1.53 3.29 -6.46
C LEU A 5 2.01 4.65 -5.92
N GLN A 6 2.55 5.51 -6.79
CA GLN A 6 2.97 6.88 -6.47
C GLN A 6 1.80 7.87 -6.46
N GLU A 7 0.61 7.43 -6.87
CA GLU A 7 -0.58 8.25 -6.97
C GLU A 7 -1.58 7.94 -5.84
N ASN A 8 -2.52 8.87 -5.62
CA ASN A 8 -3.70 8.62 -4.81
C ASN A 8 -4.86 8.18 -5.71
N LEU A 9 -4.85 6.88 -6.06
CA LEU A 9 -5.99 6.27 -6.72
C LEU A 9 -7.21 6.26 -5.78
N THR A 10 -8.37 6.53 -6.34
CA THR A 10 -9.67 6.39 -5.68
C THR A 10 -10.44 5.23 -6.29
N LEU A 11 -11.36 4.65 -5.53
CA LEU A 11 -12.24 3.60 -6.03
C LEU A 11 -13.00 4.06 -7.29
N THR A 12 -13.53 5.28 -7.27
CA THR A 12 -14.19 5.91 -8.41
C THR A 12 -13.32 5.94 -9.66
N ARG A 13 -12.03 6.29 -9.53
CA ARG A 13 -11.11 6.31 -10.68
C ARG A 13 -10.86 4.91 -11.22
N ILE A 14 -10.63 3.93 -10.35
CA ILE A 14 -10.42 2.53 -10.74
C ILE A 14 -11.67 1.99 -11.46
N ALA A 15 -12.86 2.24 -10.90
CA ALA A 15 -14.12 1.82 -11.49
C ALA A 15 -14.34 2.44 -12.88
N ARG A 16 -14.09 3.75 -13.00
CA ARG A 16 -14.20 4.47 -14.27
C ARG A 16 -13.24 3.95 -15.33
N GLU A 17 -11.97 3.73 -14.99
CA GLU A 17 -10.97 3.18 -15.92
C GLU A 17 -11.30 1.74 -16.35
N ALA A 18 -11.97 0.97 -15.49
CA ALA A 18 -12.45 -0.38 -15.81
C ALA A 18 -13.81 -0.38 -16.54
N GLY A 19 -14.47 0.76 -16.72
CA GLY A 19 -15.83 0.83 -17.28
C GLY A 19 -16.91 0.22 -16.39
N LEU A 20 -16.70 0.18 -15.07
CA LEU A 20 -17.59 -0.44 -14.09
C LEU A 20 -18.17 0.60 -13.12
N SER A 21 -19.28 0.26 -12.48
CA SER A 21 -19.74 0.98 -11.29
C SER A 21 -18.87 0.60 -10.08
N GLU A 22 -18.73 1.51 -9.10
CA GLU A 22 -17.96 1.24 -7.87
C GLU A 22 -18.50 0.02 -7.09
N SER A 23 -19.83 -0.14 -7.04
CA SER A 23 -20.48 -1.27 -6.38
C SER A 23 -20.17 -2.60 -7.08
N TYR A 24 -20.21 -2.61 -8.41
CA TYR A 24 -19.91 -3.83 -9.17
C TYR A 24 -18.43 -4.20 -9.07
N LEU A 25 -17.54 -3.21 -9.18
CA LEU A 25 -16.11 -3.42 -8.97
C LEU A 25 -15.84 -4.00 -7.58
N ASN A 26 -16.45 -3.45 -6.51
CA ASN A 26 -16.32 -4.00 -5.17
C ASN A 26 -16.81 -5.45 -5.06
N ALA A 27 -17.95 -5.77 -5.65
CA ALA A 27 -18.54 -7.11 -5.60
C ALA A 27 -17.63 -8.14 -6.29
N VAL A 28 -17.24 -7.87 -7.53
CA VAL A 28 -16.38 -8.77 -8.32
C VAL A 28 -15.00 -8.91 -7.67
N PHE A 29 -14.41 -7.81 -7.20
CA PHE A 29 -13.08 -7.86 -6.58
C PHE A 29 -13.09 -8.64 -5.27
N LYS A 30 -14.13 -8.50 -4.45
CA LYS A 30 -14.30 -9.33 -3.24
C LYS A 30 -14.53 -10.80 -3.58
N GLU A 31 -15.20 -11.12 -4.68
CA GLU A 31 -15.40 -12.50 -5.11
C GLU A 31 -14.08 -13.16 -5.52
N CYS A 32 -13.27 -12.46 -6.32
CA CYS A 32 -12.01 -12.97 -6.87
C CYS A 32 -10.83 -12.89 -5.88
N VAL A 33 -10.67 -11.77 -5.17
CA VAL A 33 -9.47 -11.43 -4.38
C VAL A 33 -9.75 -11.48 -2.87
N LYS A 34 -11.00 -11.67 -2.46
CA LYS A 34 -11.46 -11.77 -1.05
C LYS A 34 -11.26 -10.52 -0.20
N CYS A 35 -10.87 -9.39 -0.79
CA CYS A 35 -10.80 -8.10 -0.11
C CYS A 35 -11.30 -6.96 -1.00
N ALA A 36 -11.43 -5.74 -0.45
CA ALA A 36 -11.86 -4.59 -1.24
C ALA A 36 -10.70 -4.09 -2.14
N PRO A 37 -10.99 -3.51 -3.32
CA PRO A 37 -9.97 -2.98 -4.22
C PRO A 37 -9.02 -1.97 -3.55
N MET A 38 -9.57 -1.10 -2.70
CA MET A 38 -8.78 -0.10 -1.99
C MET A 38 -7.90 -0.69 -0.88
N ASP A 39 -8.37 -1.72 -0.19
CA ASP A 39 -7.55 -2.43 0.80
C ASP A 39 -6.38 -3.15 0.11
N TYR A 40 -6.66 -3.80 -1.02
CA TYR A 40 -5.64 -4.40 -1.86
C TYR A 40 -4.62 -3.38 -2.35
N TYR A 41 -5.08 -2.22 -2.84
CA TYR A 41 -4.20 -1.13 -3.27
C TYR A 41 -3.31 -0.62 -2.13
N ILE A 42 -3.87 -0.42 -0.93
CA ILE A 42 -3.12 -0.02 0.25
C ILE A 42 -2.07 -1.08 0.61
N ASN A 43 -2.41 -2.36 0.59
CA ASN A 43 -1.45 -3.44 0.85
C ASN A 43 -0.27 -3.41 -0.14
N MET A 44 -0.54 -3.23 -1.44
CA MET A 44 0.52 -3.07 -2.44
C MET A 44 1.43 -1.87 -2.14
N LYS A 45 0.87 -0.73 -1.69
CA LYS A 45 1.67 0.44 -1.27
C LYS A 45 2.54 0.11 -0.06
N MET A 46 2.03 -0.67 0.91
CA MET A 46 2.78 -1.05 2.11
C MET A 46 3.89 -2.07 1.81
N GLU A 47 3.66 -3.02 0.90
CA GLU A 47 4.70 -3.92 0.41
C GLU A 47 5.85 -3.13 -0.24
N GLN A 48 5.53 -2.15 -1.09
CA GLN A 48 6.53 -1.28 -1.69
C GLN A 48 7.23 -0.41 -0.63
N ALA A 49 6.51 0.07 0.38
CA ALA A 49 7.10 0.82 1.49
C ALA A 49 8.12 -0.02 2.26
N CYS A 50 7.80 -1.28 2.57
CA CYS A 50 8.74 -2.22 3.20
C CYS A 50 10.00 -2.39 2.36
N TYR A 51 9.83 -2.61 1.06
CA TYR A 51 10.95 -2.74 0.13
C TYR A 51 11.85 -1.50 0.18
N LEU A 52 11.29 -0.30 0.07
CA LEU A 52 12.04 0.95 0.08
C LEU A 52 12.74 1.18 1.44
N LEU A 53 12.07 0.92 2.56
CA LEU A 53 12.64 1.11 3.89
C LEU A 53 13.81 0.16 4.19
N CYS A 54 13.77 -1.06 3.64
CA CYS A 54 14.82 -2.07 3.87
C CYS A 54 15.99 -1.99 2.88
N ASN A 55 15.71 -1.62 1.63
CA ASN A 55 16.68 -1.72 0.53
C ASN A 55 17.27 -0.38 0.09
N THR A 56 16.85 0.73 0.71
CA THR A 56 17.35 2.07 0.39
C THR A 56 17.64 2.86 1.67
N ASP A 57 18.35 3.98 1.51
CA ASP A 57 18.61 4.91 2.61
C ASP A 57 17.51 5.97 2.79
N MET A 58 16.43 5.91 1.98
CA MET A 58 15.34 6.88 2.00
C MET A 58 14.79 7.10 3.40
N HIS A 59 14.63 8.36 3.79
CA HIS A 59 13.92 8.73 5.01
C HIS A 59 12.43 8.40 4.89
N ILE A 60 11.78 8.18 6.03
CA ILE A 60 10.36 7.80 6.09
C ILE A 60 9.47 8.82 5.35
N TYR A 61 9.77 10.11 5.44
CA TYR A 61 9.03 11.15 4.72
C TYR A 61 9.20 11.03 3.20
N GLN A 62 10.39 10.65 2.71
CA GLN A 62 10.65 10.45 1.29
C GLN A 62 9.89 9.22 0.76
N VAL A 63 9.84 8.13 1.56
CA VAL A 63 9.04 6.95 1.21
C VAL A 63 7.55 7.30 1.17
N ALA A 64 7.06 8.09 2.13
CA ALA A 64 5.68 8.56 2.13
C ALA A 64 5.36 9.37 0.85
N GLN A 65 6.19 10.38 0.52
CA GLN A 65 6.02 11.20 -0.67
C GLN A 65 6.12 10.39 -1.96
N TYR A 66 7.09 9.46 -2.04
CA TYR A 66 7.25 8.57 -3.20
C TYR A 66 6.00 7.73 -3.46
N LEU A 67 5.32 7.30 -2.40
CA LEU A 67 4.06 6.57 -2.47
C LEU A 67 2.84 7.50 -2.51
N GLY A 68 2.99 8.78 -2.84
CA GLY A 68 1.87 9.71 -2.99
C GLY A 68 1.17 10.09 -1.67
N TYR A 69 1.79 9.87 -0.51
CA TYR A 69 1.27 10.40 0.75
C TYR A 69 1.84 11.80 1.00
N ASP A 70 0.96 12.82 0.99
CA ASP A 70 1.34 14.21 1.27
C ASP A 70 1.81 14.41 2.72
N ASN A 71 1.35 13.55 3.62
CA ASN A 71 1.62 13.65 5.05
C ASN A 71 2.21 12.34 5.60
N GLN A 72 3.45 12.42 6.10
CA GLN A 72 4.18 11.30 6.70
C GLN A 72 3.44 10.67 7.90
N TYR A 73 2.69 11.45 8.69
CA TYR A 73 1.90 10.93 9.82
C TYR A 73 0.75 10.05 9.34
N TYR A 74 0.10 10.42 8.24
CA TYR A 74 -0.94 9.61 7.62
C TYR A 74 -0.37 8.29 7.09
N PHE A 75 0.75 8.37 6.35
CA PHE A 75 1.49 7.19 5.91
C PHE A 75 1.85 6.28 7.10
N SER A 76 2.42 6.84 8.18
CA SER A 76 2.85 6.06 9.34
C SER A 76 1.69 5.35 10.04
N ARG A 77 0.50 5.97 10.09
CA ARG A 77 -0.72 5.35 10.61
C ARG A 77 -1.20 4.21 9.71
N ALA A 78 -1.24 4.43 8.39
CA ALA A 78 -1.64 3.42 7.42
C ALA A 78 -0.67 2.21 7.45
N PHE A 79 0.63 2.47 7.45
CA PHE A 79 1.68 1.45 7.54
C PHE A 79 1.54 0.62 8.81
N LYS A 80 1.37 1.27 9.98
CA LYS A 80 1.13 0.56 11.25
C LYS A 80 -0.17 -0.24 11.24
N LYS A 81 -1.24 0.27 10.63
CA LYS A 81 -2.53 -0.42 10.53
C LYS A 81 -2.38 -1.74 9.76
N VAL A 82 -1.59 -1.74 8.68
CA VAL A 82 -1.40 -2.91 7.81
C VAL A 82 -0.38 -3.89 8.38
N LEU A 83 0.76 -3.39 8.89
CA LEU A 83 1.90 -4.24 9.28
C LEU A 83 2.04 -4.44 10.79
N GLY A 84 1.19 -3.80 11.59
CA GLY A 84 1.22 -3.86 13.06
C GLY A 84 2.34 -3.04 13.72
N VAL A 85 3.35 -2.60 12.97
CA VAL A 85 4.51 -1.86 13.48
C VAL A 85 4.70 -0.51 12.78
N PRO A 86 5.17 0.54 13.46
CA PRO A 86 5.48 1.83 12.82
C PRO A 86 6.64 1.71 11.82
N PRO A 87 6.67 2.54 10.75
CA PRO A 87 7.72 2.49 9.73
C PRO A 87 9.12 2.77 10.27
N LYS A 88 9.24 3.63 11.30
CA LYS A 88 10.52 3.90 11.98
C LYS A 88 11.08 2.64 12.62
N LYS A 89 10.25 1.95 13.40
CA LYS A 89 10.63 0.69 14.05
C LYS A 89 10.96 -0.38 12.99
N TYR A 90 10.20 -0.45 11.91
CA TYR A 90 10.46 -1.38 10.80
C TYR A 90 11.82 -1.13 10.15
N LYS A 91 12.19 0.13 9.87
CA LYS A 91 13.50 0.49 9.29
C LYS A 91 14.70 0.14 10.19
N GLU A 92 14.50 0.16 11.50
CA GLU A 92 15.53 -0.19 12.50
C GLU A 92 15.69 -1.71 12.70
N MET A 93 14.77 -2.53 12.16
CA MET A 93 14.89 -3.99 12.26
C MET A 93 16.09 -4.48 11.44
N PRO A 94 16.77 -5.55 11.88
CA PRO A 94 17.83 -6.18 11.10
C PRO A 94 17.30 -6.50 9.69
N ARG A 95 18.07 -6.17 8.65
CA ARG A 95 17.72 -6.48 7.26
C ARG A 95 17.67 -8.01 7.11
N ILE A 96 16.47 -8.59 7.22
CA ILE A 96 16.26 -10.00 6.92
C ILE A 96 16.21 -10.11 5.39
N PRO A 97 17.13 -10.85 4.74
CA PRO A 97 17.03 -11.08 3.30
C PRO A 97 15.80 -11.95 3.03
N SER A 98 14.83 -11.35 2.33
CA SER A 98 13.76 -12.00 1.55
C SER A 98 12.83 -13.00 2.25
N ALA A 99 11.57 -12.59 2.40
CA ALA A 99 10.43 -13.37 1.94
C ALA A 99 9.32 -12.40 1.50
N PRO A 100 8.54 -12.71 0.45
CA PRO A 100 7.35 -11.93 0.13
C PRO A 100 6.42 -12.02 1.34
N MET A 101 6.30 -10.93 2.11
CA MET A 101 5.17 -10.79 3.02
C MET A 101 3.95 -10.72 2.12
N GLN A 102 3.31 -11.87 1.89
CA GLN A 102 1.92 -11.88 1.47
C GLN A 102 1.18 -11.22 2.62
N VAL A 103 0.89 -9.92 2.46
CA VAL A 103 0.01 -9.21 3.37
C VAL A 103 -1.35 -9.85 3.14
N SER A 104 -1.71 -10.77 4.03
CA SER A 104 -2.97 -11.50 3.97
C SER A 104 -4.12 -10.51 3.85
N CYS A 105 -4.78 -10.52 2.69
CA CYS A 105 -6.23 -10.55 2.71
C CYS A 105 -6.63 -11.94 3.27
#